data_AF-A0A3B3ZZA4-F1
#
_entry.id   AF-A0A3B3ZZA4-F1
#
_cell.length_a   1.000
_cell.length_b   1.000
_cell.length_c   1.000
_cell.angle_alpha   90.00
_cell.angle_beta   90.00
_cell.angle_gamma   90.00
#
_symmetry.space_group_name_H-M   'P 1'
#
loop_
_entity.id
_entity.type
_entity.pdbx_description
1 polymer ?
#
loop_
_entity_poly.entity_id
_entity_poly.type
_entity_poly.pdbx_seq_one_letter_code
_entity_poly.pdbx_strand_id
1 'polypeptide(L)'
;TGETNKYLPELQAEKDTLDTSFTHSIKLLTAEIDRIQKGETKKDSETYLDLFTTKNIKLKERVLIPVKQYPKVSLDLYLAQTCRRIDRSEVEPPLNSSPCV
;
A
#
# COMPACT_ATOMS: atom_id res chain seq x y z
N THR A 1 -7.93 -27.20 5.69
CA THR A 1 -6.67 -27.53 4.98
C THR A 1 -6.87 -28.24 3.64
N GLY A 2 -8.04 -28.14 2.98
CA GLY A 2 -8.31 -28.88 1.73
C GLY A 2 -8.56 -28.05 0.46
N GLU A 3 -8.78 -26.74 0.57
CA GLU A 3 -9.28 -25.93 -0.57
C GLU A 3 -8.14 -25.41 -1.47
N THR A 4 -7.00 -25.03 -0.90
CA THR A 4 -5.86 -24.50 -1.67
C THR A 4 -5.21 -25.53 -2.60
N ASN A 5 -5.28 -26.82 -2.25
CA ASN A 5 -4.69 -27.90 -3.06
C ASN A 5 -5.45 -28.17 -4.36
N LYS A 6 -6.74 -27.81 -4.43
CA LYS A 6 -7.58 -28.01 -5.62
C LYS A 6 -7.70 -26.73 -6.47
N TYR A 7 -7.68 -25.57 -5.80
CA TYR A 7 -7.93 -24.29 -6.43
C TYR A 7 -6.88 -23.87 -7.48
N LEU A 8 -5.59 -24.05 -7.19
CA LEU A 8 -4.53 -23.67 -8.13
C LEU A 8 -4.55 -24.51 -9.43
N PRO A 9 -4.67 -25.86 -9.37
CA PRO A 9 -4.87 -26.68 -10.57
C PRO A 9 -6.11 -26.28 -11.39
N GLU A 10 -7.22 -25.91 -10.75
CA GLU A 10 -8.45 -25.49 -11.45
C GLU A 10 -8.25 -24.18 -12.23
N LEU A 11 -7.60 -23.18 -11.64
CA LEU A 11 -7.28 -21.92 -12.33
C LEU A 11 -6.34 -22.12 -13.53
N GLN A 12 -5.38 -23.05 -13.41
CA GLN A 12 -4.47 -23.40 -14.50
C GLN A 12 -5.24 -24.08 -15.64
N ALA A 13 -6.10 -25.05 -15.32
CA ALA A 13 -6.92 -25.73 -16.32
C ALA A 13 -7.88 -24.77 -17.04
N GLU A 14 -8.49 -23.83 -16.31
CA GLU A 14 -9.36 -22.81 -16.89
C GLU A 14 -8.58 -21.91 -17.86
N LYS A 15 -7.41 -21.41 -17.44
CA LYS A 15 -6.54 -20.58 -18.28
C LYS A 15 -6.15 -21.27 -19.59
N ASP A 16 -5.83 -22.57 -19.53
CA ASP A 16 -5.38 -23.34 -20.70
C ASP A 16 -6.53 -23.68 -21.67
N THR A 17 -7.77 -23.75 -21.15
CA THR A 17 -8.97 -24.02 -21.96
C THR A 17 -9.59 -22.74 -22.52
N LEU A 18 -9.30 -21.58 -21.91
CA LEU A 18 -9.92 -20.31 -22.25
C LEU A 18 -9.37 -19.75 -23.57
N ASP A 19 -10.29 -19.33 -24.45
CA ASP A 19 -9.91 -18.71 -25.71
C ASP A 19 -9.13 -17.39 -25.52
N THR A 20 -8.09 -17.22 -26.32
CA THR A 20 -7.17 -16.08 -26.26
C THR A 20 -7.83 -14.73 -26.56
N SER A 21 -9.04 -14.72 -27.15
CA SER A 21 -9.83 -13.51 -27.34
C SER A 21 -10.27 -12.86 -26.02
N PHE A 22 -10.40 -13.65 -24.93
CA PHE A 22 -10.73 -13.17 -23.59
C PHE A 22 -9.51 -12.61 -22.85
N THR A 23 -8.89 -11.60 -23.45
CA THR A 23 -7.66 -10.96 -22.97
C THR A 23 -7.73 -10.49 -21.51
N HIS A 24 -8.88 -9.99 -21.06
CA HIS A 24 -9.07 -9.52 -19.68
C HIS A 24 -9.16 -10.70 -18.70
N SER A 25 -9.90 -11.75 -19.06
CA SER A 25 -10.07 -12.94 -18.23
C SER A 25 -8.74 -13.70 -18.07
N ILE A 26 -7.97 -13.87 -19.15
CA ILE A 26 -6.61 -14.46 -19.11
C ILE A 26 -5.70 -13.68 -18.16
N LYS A 27 -5.75 -12.34 -18.20
CA LYS A 27 -4.97 -11.47 -17.32
C LYS A 27 -5.34 -11.64 -15.86
N LEU A 28 -6.64 -11.71 -15.55
CA LEU A 28 -7.14 -11.91 -14.19
C LEU A 28 -6.74 -13.28 -13.64
N LEU A 29 -6.91 -14.35 -14.44
CA LEU A 29 -6.47 -15.70 -14.07
C LEU A 29 -4.98 -15.77 -13.82
N THR A 30 -4.17 -15.15 -14.69
CA THR A 30 -2.71 -15.11 -14.53
C THR A 30 -2.31 -14.36 -13.26
N ALA A 31 -2.92 -13.20 -13.00
CA ALA A 31 -2.65 -12.44 -11.78
C ALA A 31 -3.01 -13.21 -10.50
N GLU A 32 -4.11 -13.95 -10.50
CA GLU A 32 -4.55 -14.75 -9.36
C GLU A 32 -3.66 -15.97 -9.13
N ILE A 33 -3.26 -16.67 -10.21
CA ILE A 33 -2.28 -17.77 -10.15
C ILE A 33 -0.95 -17.26 -9.56
N ASP A 34 -0.43 -16.14 -10.05
CA ASP A 34 0.81 -15.54 -9.55
C ASP A 34 0.71 -15.17 -8.07
N ARG A 35 -0.43 -14.61 -7.65
CA ARG A 35 -0.70 -14.24 -6.24
C ARG A 35 -0.63 -15.46 -5.33
N ILE A 36 -1.26 -16.57 -5.73
CA ILE A 36 -1.29 -17.83 -4.97
C ILE A 36 0.12 -18.45 -4.91
N GLN A 37 0.83 -18.50 -6.04
CA GLN A 37 2.19 -19.07 -6.12
C GLN A 37 3.22 -18.26 -5.32
N LYS A 38 3.06 -16.94 -5.24
CA LYS A 38 3.89 -16.05 -4.39
C LYS A 38 3.53 -16.10 -2.91
N GLY A 39 2.45 -16.79 -2.53
CA GLY A 39 1.96 -16.84 -1.15
C GLY A 39 1.40 -15.50 -0.66
N GLU A 40 1.05 -14.58 -1.57
CA GLU A 40 0.41 -13.30 -1.25
C GLU A 40 -1.06 -13.57 -0.89
N THR A 41 -1.30 -14.04 0.33
CA THR A 41 -2.66 -14.14 0.89
C THR A 41 -3.26 -12.74 0.96
N LYS A 42 -4.57 -12.61 0.61
CA LYS A 42 -5.30 -11.35 0.75
C LYS A 42 -5.01 -10.79 2.13
N LYS A 43 -4.37 -9.62 2.13
CA LYS A 43 -3.79 -9.01 3.32
C LYS A 43 -4.92 -8.39 4.15
N ASP A 44 -5.76 -9.23 4.75
CA ASP A 44 -6.77 -8.82 5.73
C ASP A 44 -6.14 -8.59 7.12
N SER A 45 -4.81 -8.69 7.25
CA SER A 45 -4.11 -8.84 8.53
C SER A 45 -3.42 -7.61 9.10
N GLU A 46 -3.69 -6.40 8.59
CA GLU A 46 -3.11 -5.15 9.18
C GLU A 46 -4.11 -4.30 9.96
N THR A 47 -5.32 -4.79 10.24
CA THR A 47 -6.33 -3.99 10.96
C THR A 47 -6.01 -3.83 12.45
N TYR A 48 -5.25 -4.75 13.06
CA TYR A 48 -4.96 -4.72 14.50
C TYR A 48 -3.46 -4.85 14.78
N LEU A 49 -2.95 -3.93 15.61
CA LEU A 49 -1.56 -3.88 16.04
C LEU A 49 -1.42 -4.50 17.44
N ASP A 50 -0.42 -5.36 17.62
CA ASP A 50 -0.02 -5.87 18.93
C ASP A 50 0.91 -4.86 19.63
N LEU A 51 0.38 -4.21 20.67
CA LEU A 51 1.05 -3.16 21.44
C LEU A 51 2.21 -3.65 22.30
N PHE A 52 2.29 -4.95 22.58
CA PHE A 52 3.35 -5.52 23.43
C PHE A 52 4.58 -5.95 22.62
N THR A 53 4.45 -6.02 21.29
CA THR A 53 5.57 -6.33 20.40
C THR A 53 6.24 -5.06 19.92
N THR A 54 7.55 -4.93 20.13
CA THR A 54 8.36 -3.82 19.61
C THR A 54 8.69 -4.01 18.12
N LYS A 55 7.65 -4.13 17.29
CA LYS A 55 7.79 -4.23 15.83
C LYS A 55 7.66 -2.84 15.22
N ASN A 56 8.53 -2.51 14.25
CA ASN A 56 8.43 -1.25 13.52
C ASN A 56 7.16 -1.22 12.67
N ILE A 57 6.41 -0.12 12.78
CA ILE A 57 5.18 0.11 12.02
C ILE A 57 5.52 0.97 10.81
N LYS A 58 5.00 0.62 9.63
CA LYS A 58 5.10 1.44 8.42
C LYS A 58 3.74 2.05 8.10
N LEU A 59 3.63 3.37 8.14
CA LEU A 59 2.42 4.10 7.78
C LEU A 59 2.64 4.84 6.45
N LYS A 60 1.62 4.84 5.58
CA LYS A 60 1.63 5.58 4.34
C LYS A 60 0.29 6.30 4.16
N GLU A 61 0.34 7.62 4.21
CA GLU A 61 -0.82 8.47 3.93
C GLU A 61 -0.73 9.05 2.51
N ARG A 62 -1.87 9.13 1.82
CA ARG A 62 -1.98 9.82 0.52
C ARG A 62 -2.85 11.06 0.72
N VAL A 63 -2.27 12.24 0.52
CA VAL A 63 -2.99 13.51 0.65
C VAL A 63 -3.40 14.02 -0.73
N LEU A 64 -4.63 14.51 -0.86
CA LEU A 64 -5.14 15.10 -2.08
C LEU A 64 -4.66 16.55 -2.23
N ILE A 65 -4.25 16.93 -3.45
CA ILE A 65 -3.85 18.31 -3.76
C ILE A 65 -4.97 18.98 -4.55
N PRO A 66 -5.50 20.13 -4.10
CA PRO A 66 -6.69 20.76 -4.66
C PRO A 66 -6.40 21.53 -5.96
N VAL A 67 -5.90 20.83 -6.98
CA VAL A 67 -5.51 21.39 -8.28
C VAL A 67 -6.68 22.03 -9.04
N LYS A 68 -7.92 21.63 -8.73
CA LYS A 68 -9.13 22.21 -9.34
C LYS A 68 -9.46 23.60 -8.81
N GLN A 69 -9.17 23.88 -7.54
CA GLN A 69 -9.45 25.18 -6.91
C GLN A 69 -8.33 26.19 -7.16
N TYR A 70 -7.08 25.72 -7.26
CA TYR A 70 -5.91 26.57 -7.44
C TYR A 70 -5.02 26.05 -8.59
N PRO A 71 -5.47 26.17 -9.85
CA PRO A 71 -4.75 25.62 -11.00
C PRO A 71 -3.41 26.31 -11.28
N LYS A 72 -3.18 27.50 -10.71
CA LYS A 72 -1.94 28.28 -10.89
C LYS A 72 -0.81 27.89 -9.93
N VAL A 73 -1.11 27.09 -8.91
CA VAL A 73 -0.09 26.59 -7.98
C VAL A 73 0.38 25.25 -8.51
N SER A 74 1.63 25.16 -8.96
CA SER A 74 2.20 23.90 -9.41
C SER A 74 2.34 22.93 -8.23
N LEU A 75 2.15 21.65 -8.51
CA LEU A 75 2.41 20.55 -7.58
C LEU A 75 3.79 20.69 -6.91
N ASP A 76 4.79 21.08 -7.71
CA ASP A 76 6.17 21.22 -7.26
C ASP A 76 6.36 22.29 -6.18
N LEU A 77 5.64 23.42 -6.28
CA LEU A 77 5.73 24.48 -5.25
C LEU A 77 5.09 24.02 -3.93
N TYR A 78 3.98 23.29 -4.00
CA TYR A 78 3.32 22.73 -2.82
C TYR A 78 4.19 21.66 -2.14
N LEU A 79 4.78 20.75 -2.94
CA LEU A 79 5.72 19.75 -2.45
C LEU A 79 6.96 20.41 -1.85
N ALA A 80 7.57 21.40 -2.50
CA ALA A 80 8.75 22.09 -1.99
C ALA A 80 8.48 22.80 -0.64
N GLN A 81 7.31 23.43 -0.48
CA GLN A 81 6.91 24.05 0.78
C GLN A 81 6.64 23.02 1.89
N THR A 82 6.05 21.87 1.53
CA THR A 82 5.72 20.81 2.49
C THR A 82 6.96 20.03 2.90
N CYS A 83 7.83 19.64 1.97
CA CYS A 83 9.10 18.98 2.25
C CYS A 83 10.00 19.84 3.16
N ARG A 84 10.10 21.16 2.92
CA ARG A 84 10.83 22.07 3.83
C ARG A 84 10.24 22.13 5.24
N ARG A 85 8.92 21.93 5.39
CA ARG A 85 8.26 21.89 6.70
C ARG A 85 8.48 20.56 7.41
N ILE A 86 8.44 19.43 6.68
CA ILE A 86 8.66 18.09 7.22
C ILE A 86 10.09 17.94 7.74
N ASP A 87 11.08 18.35 6.95
CA ASP A 87 12.50 18.29 7.32
C ASP A 87 12.77 19.09 8.62
N ARG A 88 12.14 20.26 8.75
CA ARG A 88 12.23 21.08 9.97
C ARG A 88 11.55 20.46 11.20
N SER A 89 10.53 19.61 11.02
CA SER A 89 9.89 18.89 12.12
C SER A 89 10.58 17.58 12.50
N GLU A 90 11.38 17.00 11.59
CA GLU A 90 12.25 15.85 11.88
C GLU A 90 13.55 16.26 12.60
N VAL A 91 13.97 17.52 12.46
CA VAL A 91 15.04 18.11 13.29
C VAL A 91 14.49 18.39 14.70
N GLU A 92 14.55 17.35 15.54
CA GLU A 92 14.47 17.30 17.02
C GLU A 92 13.45 18.25 17.72
N PRO A 93 12.40 17.74 18.39
CA PRO A 93 11.68 18.56 19.37
C PRO A 93 12.65 19.02 20.46
N PRO A 94 12.56 20.27 20.96
CA PRO A 94 13.49 20.75 21.98
C PRO A 94 13.39 19.88 23.24
N LEU A 95 14.42 19.06 23.46
CA LEU A 95 14.65 18.39 24.73
C LEU A 95 14.93 19.48 25.78
N ASN A 96 14.10 19.50 26.82
CA ASN A 96 14.25 20.25 28.06
C ASN A 96 14.04 21.78 27.99
N SER A 97 12.79 22.23 28.08
CA SER A 97 12.49 23.37 28.97
C SER A 97 11.94 22.82 30.28
N SER A 98 12.83 22.69 31.26
CA SER A 98 12.47 22.51 32.66
C SER A 98 11.43 23.57 33.05
N PRO A 99 10.43 23.26 33.90
CA PRO A 99 9.56 24.29 34.43
C PRO A 99 10.43 25.20 35.30
N CYS A 100 10.57 26.47 34.92
CA CYS A 100 11.02 27.48 35.86
C CYS A 100 9.98 27.55 36.97
N VAL A 101 10.41 27.25 38.20
CA VAL A 101 9.75 27.66 39.44
C VAL A 101 9.68 29.18 39.49
#